data_AF-A0A0F9LD42-F1
#
_entry.id   AF-A0A0F9LD42-F1
#
_cell.length_a   1.000
_cell.length_b   1.000
_cell.length_c   1.000
_cell.angle_alpha   90.00
_cell.angle_beta   90.00
_cell.angle_gamma   90.00
#
_symmetry.space_group_name_H-M   'P 1'
#
loop_
_entity.id
_entity.type
_entity.pdbx_description
1 polymer ?
#
loop_
_entity_poly.entity_id
_entity_poly.type
_entity_poly.pdbx_seq_one_letter_code
_entity_poly.pdbx_strand_id
1 'polypeptide(L)'
;YKIKRYIQISFRYTGKIMRIYAHRLIWIYFNGNIPKGLEINHKQGIKGDNRLSKLELTSHKENIHHAYKTGLANSTGENHGMHKLTEKKVLKVKRLLKEGTTQQKIAEMFDVSRMTITDINTGRTWSHVVE
;
A
#
# COMPACT_ATOMS: atom_id res chain seq x y z
N TYR A 1 -4.86 18.87 -12.94
CA TYR A 1 -3.66 18.07 -12.62
C TYR A 1 -3.82 17.43 -11.24
N LYS A 2 -3.69 16.10 -11.10
CA LYS A 2 -3.70 15.42 -9.78
C LYS A 2 -2.27 15.29 -9.25
N ILE A 3 -1.98 15.93 -8.13
CA ILE A 3 -0.68 15.89 -7.47
C ILE A 3 -0.45 14.48 -6.88
N LYS A 4 0.52 13.73 -7.41
CA LYS A 4 0.81 12.33 -7.00
C LYS A 4 1.77 12.21 -5.81
N ARG A 5 2.50 13.28 -5.47
CA ARG A 5 3.51 13.32 -4.41
C ARG A 5 3.23 14.49 -3.46
N TYR A 6 3.70 14.42 -2.22
CA TYR A 6 3.56 15.55 -1.30
C TYR A 6 4.25 16.79 -1.87
N ILE A 7 3.58 17.94 -1.78
CA ILE A 7 4.16 19.23 -2.17
C ILE A 7 5.33 19.53 -1.23
N GLN A 8 6.49 19.83 -1.81
CA GLN A 8 7.70 20.23 -1.11
C GLN A 8 7.99 21.69 -1.40
N ILE A 9 8.33 22.43 -0.36
CA ILE A 9 8.83 23.81 -0.44
C ILE A 9 10.33 23.73 -0.22
N SER A 10 11.09 24.27 -1.17
CA SER A 10 12.54 24.39 -1.06
C SER A 10 12.90 25.85 -0.81
N PHE A 11 13.76 26.11 0.16
CA PHE A 11 14.25 27.46 0.47
C PHE A 11 15.72 27.40 0.85
N ARG A 12 16.43 28.52 0.68
CA ARG A 12 17.83 28.64 1.10
C ARG A 12 17.90 29.21 2.51
N TYR A 13 18.65 28.57 3.39
CA TYR A 13 18.92 29.03 4.75
C TYR A 13 20.40 28.80 5.05
N THR A 14 21.10 29.83 5.52
CA THR A 14 22.55 29.79 5.84
C THR A 14 23.41 29.14 4.73
N GLY A 15 23.11 29.48 3.47
CA GLY A 15 23.82 28.96 2.30
C GLY A 15 23.40 27.56 1.85
N LYS A 16 22.64 26.81 2.65
CA LYS A 16 22.17 25.45 2.33
C LYS A 16 20.74 25.46 1.78
N ILE A 17 20.43 24.56 0.85
CA ILE A 17 19.06 24.32 0.38
C ILE A 17 18.38 23.37 1.37
N MET A 18 17.31 23.84 1.99
CA MET A 18 16.45 23.08 2.88
C MET A 18 15.16 22.72 2.15
N ARG A 19 14.57 21.57 2.51
CA ARG A 19 13.27 21.12 1.98
C ARG A 19 12.32 20.80 3.12
N ILE A 20 11.10 21.29 3.02
CA ILE A 20 10.02 20.97 3.96
C ILE A 20 8.75 20.57 3.20
N TYR A 21 7.96 19.66 3.77
CA TYR A 21 6.66 19.33 3.21
C TYR A 21 5.63 20.41 3.55
N ALA A 22 4.87 20.86 2.56
CA ALA A 22 3.88 21.92 2.71
C ALA A 22 2.83 21.60 3.79
N HIS A 23 2.32 20.36 3.84
CA HIS A 23 1.36 19.94 4.86
C HIS A 23 1.92 20.02 6.29
N ARG A 24 3.22 19.75 6.49
CA ARG A 24 3.87 19.89 7.81
C ARG A 24 4.04 21.35 8.18
N LEU A 25 4.49 22.18 7.23
CA LEU A 25 4.66 23.62 7.46
C LEU A 25 3.33 24.27 7.85
N ILE A 26 2.27 23.99 7.09
CA ILE A 26 0.91 24.51 7.37
C ILE A 26 0.43 24.04 8.73
N TRP A 27 0.57 22.74 9.05
CA TRP A 27 0.18 22.24 10.36
C TRP A 27 0.93 22.95 11.49
N ILE A 28 2.25 23.05 11.39
CA ILE A 28 3.08 23.67 12.43
C ILE A 28 2.71 25.13 12.65
N TYR A 29 2.41 25.86 11.57
CA TYR A 29 2.04 27.26 11.65
C TYR A 29 0.72 27.49 12.41
N PHE A 30 -0.30 26.64 12.19
CA PHE A 30 -1.62 26.82 12.80
C PHE A 30 -1.81 26.09 14.13
N ASN A 31 -1.21 24.91 14.29
CA ASN A 31 -1.47 24.00 15.42
C ASN A 31 -0.23 23.78 16.31
N GLY A 32 0.93 24.32 15.92
CA GLY A 32 2.19 24.11 16.63
C GLY A 32 2.84 22.75 16.36
N ASN A 33 3.71 22.34 17.28
CA ASN A 33 4.58 21.18 17.08
C ASN A 33 3.79 19.88 16.87
N ILE A 34 4.31 19.02 15.99
CA ILE A 34 3.79 17.67 15.79
C ILE A 34 4.32 16.79 16.94
N PRO A 35 3.45 16.20 17.77
CA PRO A 35 3.90 15.37 18.89
C PRO A 35 4.73 14.16 18.43
N LYS A 36 5.65 13.70 19.29
CA LYS A 36 6.48 12.53 19.02
C LYS A 36 5.60 11.30 18.78
N GLY A 37 5.91 10.53 17.74
CA GLY A 37 5.16 9.32 17.37
C GLY A 37 3.93 9.57 16.51
N LEU A 38 3.60 10.84 16.22
CA LEU A 38 2.50 11.20 15.33
C LEU A 38 3.01 11.75 13.98
N GLU A 39 2.19 11.55 12.97
CA GLU A 39 2.39 11.98 11.60
C GLU A 39 1.18 12.79 11.12
N ILE A 40 1.38 13.63 10.11
CA ILE A 40 0.29 14.32 9.43
C ILE A 40 -0.23 13.43 8.31
N ASN A 41 -1.51 13.08 8.39
CA ASN A 41 -2.22 12.35 7.35
C ASN A 41 -3.17 13.28 6.57
N HIS A 42 -3.35 12.99 5.28
CA HIS A 42 -4.40 13.56 4.46
C HIS A 42 -5.63 12.64 4.55
N LYS A 43 -6.71 13.09 5.19
CA LYS A 43 -7.92 12.29 5.47
C LYS A 43 -8.52 11.57 4.24
N GLN A 44 -8.33 12.16 3.05
CA GLN A 44 -8.86 11.65 1.78
C GLN A 44 -7.75 11.08 0.87
N GLY A 45 -6.50 10.98 1.34
CA GLY A 45 -5.35 10.54 0.54
C GLY A 45 -4.88 11.54 -0.54
N ILE A 46 -5.48 12.73 -0.62
CA ILE A 46 -5.17 13.72 -1.65
C ILE A 46 -3.95 14.56 -1.23
N LYS A 47 -2.75 14.11 -1.63
CA LYS A 47 -1.45 14.70 -1.23
C LYS A 47 -1.24 16.17 -1.61
N GLY A 48 -2.06 16.70 -2.52
CA GLY A 48 -2.04 18.10 -2.94
C GLY A 48 -2.96 19.03 -2.14
N ASP A 49 -3.89 18.47 -1.36
CA ASP A 49 -4.87 19.26 -0.60
C ASP A 49 -4.38 19.53 0.81
N ASN A 50 -3.64 20.62 0.99
CA ASN A 50 -3.04 20.97 2.28
C ASN A 50 -3.92 21.87 3.15
N ARG A 51 -5.22 21.99 2.86
CA ARG A 51 -6.14 22.73 3.74
C ARG A 51 -6.16 22.07 5.12
N LEU A 52 -6.06 22.86 6.19
CA LEU A 52 -5.96 22.35 7.56
C LEU A 52 -7.09 21.37 7.93
N SER A 53 -8.32 21.63 7.45
CA SER A 53 -9.48 20.76 7.67
C SER A 53 -9.35 19.35 7.04
N LYS A 54 -8.44 19.18 6.08
CA LYS A 54 -8.14 17.92 5.37
C LYS A 54 -6.98 17.15 5.97
N LEU A 55 -6.28 17.75 6.93
CA LEU A 55 -5.17 17.15 7.63
C LEU A 55 -5.64 16.62 9.00
N GLU A 56 -4.95 15.60 9.49
CA GLU A 56 -5.11 15.08 10.84
C GLU A 56 -3.78 14.55 11.39
N LEU A 57 -3.67 14.46 12.71
CA LEU A 57 -2.62 13.70 13.35
C LEU A 57 -3.04 12.24 13.45
N THR A 58 -2.11 11.35 13.15
CA THR A 58 -2.32 9.91 13.29
C THR A 58 -1.02 9.25 13.69
N SER A 59 -1.09 8.10 14.35
CA SER A 59 0.08 7.25 14.52
C SER A 59 0.49 6.62 13.19
N HIS A 60 1.75 6.21 13.08
CA HIS A 60 2.24 5.50 11.89
C HIS A 60 1.41 4.24 11.55
N LYS A 61 1.03 3.48 12.58
CA LYS A 61 0.23 2.24 12.42
C LYS A 61 -1.15 2.54 11.86
N GLU A 62 -1.82 3.56 12.39
CA GLU A 62 -3.14 3.99 11.92
C GLU A 62 -3.06 4.54 10.50
N ASN A 63 -2.02 5.32 10.16
CA ASN A 63 -1.80 5.83 8.81
C ASN A 63 -1.67 4.71 7.77
N ILE A 64 -0.87 3.68 8.09
CA ILE A 64 -0.74 2.47 7.26
C ILE A 64 -2.09 1.77 7.13
N HIS A 65 -2.79 1.55 8.25
CA HIS A 65 -4.09 0.88 8.23
C HIS A 65 -5.11 1.66 7.39
N HIS A 66 -5.14 2.99 7.52
CA HIS A 66 -5.95 3.88 6.70
C HIS A 66 -5.60 3.74 5.22
N ALA A 67 -4.32 3.69 4.86
CA ALA A 67 -3.88 3.53 3.48
C ALA A 67 -4.35 2.20 2.86
N TYR A 68 -4.30 1.10 3.61
CA TYR A 68 -4.84 -0.19 3.14
C TYR A 68 -6.37 -0.16 3.05
N LYS A 69 -7.04 0.37 4.08
CA LYS A 69 -8.52 0.45 4.13
C LYS A 69 -9.10 1.30 3.00
N THR A 70 -8.39 2.36 2.60
CA THR A 70 -8.81 3.27 1.52
C THR A 70 -8.27 2.87 0.14
N GLY A 71 -7.52 1.77 0.04
CA GLY A 71 -6.91 1.32 -1.21
C GLY A 71 -5.77 2.20 -1.74
N LEU A 72 -5.27 3.14 -0.93
CA LEU A 72 -4.08 3.94 -1.25
C LEU A 72 -2.80 3.10 -1.21
N ALA A 73 -2.81 2.02 -0.44
CA ALA A 73 -1.79 0.98 -0.43
C ALA A 73 -2.44 -0.35 -0.78
N ASN A 74 -1.84 -1.08 -1.71
CA ASN A 74 -2.20 -2.45 -2.04
C ASN A 74 -0.93 -3.23 -2.37
N SER A 75 -0.69 -4.28 -1.61
CA SER A 75 0.45 -5.20 -1.77
C SER A 75 -0.04 -6.64 -1.94
N THR A 76 -1.22 -6.83 -2.53
CA THR A 76 -1.79 -8.15 -2.78
C THR A 76 -1.70 -8.54 -4.25
N GLY A 77 -1.66 -9.85 -4.52
CA GLY A 77 -1.61 -10.39 -5.88
C GLY A 77 -0.40 -9.88 -6.67
N GLU A 78 -0.63 -9.42 -7.89
CA GLU A 78 0.41 -8.87 -8.77
C GLU A 78 0.98 -7.52 -8.29
N ASN A 79 0.30 -6.83 -7.37
CA ASN A 79 0.83 -5.61 -6.76
C ASN A 79 1.90 -5.92 -5.70
N HIS A 80 2.05 -7.18 -5.29
CA HIS A 80 3.12 -7.57 -4.37
C HIS A 80 4.45 -7.67 -5.12
N GLY A 81 5.47 -6.92 -4.67
CA GLY A 81 6.78 -6.86 -5.35
C GLY A 81 7.51 -8.19 -5.52
N MET A 82 7.18 -9.20 -4.70
CA MET A 82 7.75 -10.56 -4.77
C MET A 82 6.76 -11.62 -5.29
N HIS A 83 5.70 -11.22 -6.00
CA HIS A 83 4.77 -12.18 -6.59
C HIS A 83 5.49 -13.15 -7.56
N LYS A 84 5.23 -14.46 -7.44
CA LYS A 84 5.67 -15.49 -8.41
C LYS A 84 4.57 -15.90 -9.39
N LEU A 85 3.33 -15.61 -9.03
CA LEU A 85 2.14 -15.98 -9.77
C LEU A 85 1.41 -14.73 -10.24
N THR A 86 0.73 -14.85 -11.37
CA THR A 86 -0.17 -13.86 -11.95
C THR A 86 -1.62 -14.30 -11.76
N GLU A 87 -2.59 -13.39 -11.87
CA GLU A 87 -4.01 -13.74 -11.76
C GLU A 87 -4.37 -14.88 -12.73
N LYS A 88 -3.85 -14.81 -13.97
CA LYS A 88 -4.02 -15.86 -14.98
C LYS A 88 -3.47 -17.23 -14.54
N LYS A 89 -2.29 -17.25 -13.91
CA LYS A 89 -1.70 -18.49 -13.38
C LYS A 89 -2.54 -19.02 -12.21
N VAL A 90 -3.03 -18.15 -11.34
CA VAL A 90 -3.86 -18.51 -10.19
C VAL A 90 -5.21 -19.09 -10.64
N LEU A 91 -5.84 -18.52 -11.66
CA LEU A 91 -7.06 -19.10 -12.28
C LEU A 91 -6.78 -20.52 -12.79
N LYS A 92 -5.63 -20.74 -13.44
CA LYS A 92 -5.24 -22.07 -13.89
C LYS A 92 -4.96 -23.03 -12.73
N VAL A 93 -4.33 -22.55 -11.64
CA VAL A 93 -4.15 -23.33 -10.40
C VAL A 93 -5.50 -23.75 -9.84
N LYS A 94 -6.47 -22.83 -9.71
CA LYS A 94 -7.83 -23.12 -9.21
C LYS A 94 -8.55 -24.15 -10.07
N ARG A 95 -8.46 -24.03 -11.39
CA ARG A 95 -9.02 -25.02 -12.32
C ARG A 95 -8.40 -26.42 -12.15
N LEU A 96 -7.06 -26.50 -12.11
CA LEU A 96 -6.35 -27.78 -11.94
C LEU A 96 -6.68 -28.46 -10.60
N LEU A 97 -6.86 -27.67 -9.54
CA LEU A 97 -7.32 -28.18 -8.24
C LEU A 97 -8.73 -28.76 -8.34
N LYS A 98 -9.64 -28.09 -9.04
CA LYS A 98 -11.02 -28.55 -9.29
C LYS A 98 -11.07 -29.82 -10.15
N GLU A 99 -10.15 -29.95 -11.09
CA GLU A 99 -9.96 -31.14 -11.92
C GLU A 99 -9.28 -32.31 -11.16
N GLY A 100 -8.91 -32.12 -9.89
CA GLY A 100 -8.35 -33.18 -9.04
C GLY A 100 -6.84 -33.35 -9.15
N THR A 101 -6.13 -32.43 -9.81
CA THR A 101 -4.66 -32.47 -9.86
C THR A 101 -4.09 -32.24 -8.47
N THR A 102 -3.09 -33.04 -8.07
CA THR A 102 -2.49 -32.92 -6.74
C THR A 102 -1.76 -31.58 -6.58
N GLN A 103 -1.85 -30.99 -5.38
CA GLN A 103 -1.18 -29.72 -5.07
C GLN A 103 0.33 -29.77 -5.34
N GLN A 104 0.97 -30.94 -5.13
CA GLN A 104 2.39 -31.14 -5.38
C GLN A 104 2.72 -30.99 -6.87
N LYS A 105 1.94 -31.64 -7.75
CA LYS A 105 2.14 -31.56 -9.21
C LYS A 105 1.88 -30.15 -9.74
N ILE A 106 0.89 -29.45 -9.17
CA ILE A 106 0.62 -28.04 -9.50
C ILE A 106 1.80 -27.17 -9.06
N ALA A 107 2.33 -27.37 -7.85
CA ALA A 107 3.45 -26.61 -7.32
C ALA A 107 4.70 -26.71 -8.23
N GLU A 108 5.02 -27.94 -8.66
CA GLU A 108 6.09 -28.21 -9.62
C GLU A 108 5.85 -27.53 -10.98
N MET A 109 4.62 -27.58 -11.50
CA MET A 109 4.25 -26.94 -12.77
C MET A 109 4.48 -25.42 -12.77
N PHE A 110 4.33 -24.77 -11.62
CA PHE A 110 4.42 -23.31 -11.49
C PHE A 110 5.69 -22.82 -10.77
N ASP A 111 6.62 -23.72 -10.43
CA ASP A 111 7.84 -23.43 -9.66
C ASP A 111 7.58 -22.65 -8.35
N VAL A 112 6.59 -23.14 -7.59
CA VAL A 112 6.23 -22.59 -6.29
C VAL A 112 6.23 -23.69 -5.24
N SER A 113 6.22 -23.30 -3.96
CA SER A 113 6.08 -24.28 -2.88
C SER A 113 4.67 -24.87 -2.90
N ARG A 114 4.53 -26.13 -2.48
CA ARG A 114 3.20 -26.73 -2.24
C ARG A 114 2.33 -25.88 -1.31
N MET A 115 2.94 -25.23 -0.31
CA MET A 115 2.24 -24.31 0.60
C MET A 115 1.60 -23.14 -0.14
N THR A 116 2.25 -22.60 -1.17
CA THR A 116 1.68 -21.54 -2.01
C THR A 116 0.35 -22.00 -2.64
N ILE A 117 0.29 -23.25 -3.11
CA ILE A 117 -0.94 -23.83 -3.68
C ILE A 117 -1.99 -24.03 -2.59
N THR A 118 -1.60 -24.49 -1.40
CA THR A 118 -2.51 -24.60 -0.24
C THR A 118 -3.13 -23.25 0.13
N ASP A 119 -2.32 -22.19 0.19
CA ASP A 119 -2.81 -20.85 0.55
C ASP A 119 -3.74 -20.26 -0.51
N ILE A 120 -3.54 -20.58 -1.79
CA ILE A 120 -4.48 -20.24 -2.87
C ILE A 120 -5.78 -21.03 -2.72
N ASN A 121 -5.68 -22.33 -2.48
CA ASN A 121 -6.83 -23.24 -2.35
C ASN A 121 -7.72 -22.87 -1.16
N THR A 122 -7.11 -22.51 -0.04
CA THR A 122 -7.82 -22.10 1.19
C THR A 122 -8.27 -20.64 1.18
N GLY A 123 -7.93 -19.87 0.13
CA GLY A 123 -8.28 -18.46 0.02
C GLY A 123 -7.50 -17.54 0.96
N ARG A 124 -6.40 -18.00 1.58
CA ARG A 124 -5.52 -17.12 2.37
C ARG A 124 -4.78 -16.12 1.49
N THR A 125 -4.42 -16.53 0.28
CA THR A 125 -3.84 -15.65 -0.74
C THR A 125 -4.70 -15.67 -2.00
N TRP A 126 -4.65 -14.60 -2.79
CA TRP A 126 -5.43 -14.46 -4.03
C TRP A 126 -6.94 -14.69 -3.87
N SER A 127 -7.50 -14.33 -2.70
CA SER A 127 -8.94 -14.44 -2.41
C SER A 127 -9.82 -13.60 -3.33
N HIS A 128 -9.27 -12.51 -3.88
CA HIS A 128 -9.94 -11.65 -4.85
C HIS A 128 -10.06 -12.27 -6.24
N VAL A 129 -9.28 -13.34 -6.54
CA VAL A 129 -9.36 -14.05 -7.82
C VAL A 129 -10.43 -15.13 -7.71
N VAL A 130 -11.57 -14.87 -8.32
CA VAL A 130 -12.70 -15.79 -8.44
C VAL A 130 -12.70 -16.45 -9.82
N GLU A 131 -12.99 -17.76 -9.87
CA GLU A 131 -13.16 -18.53 -11.11
C GLU A 131 -14.55 -18.31 -11.70
#